data_AF-A0A2U8E503-F1
#
_entry.id   AF-A0A2U8E503-F1
#
_cell.length_a   1.000
_cell.length_b   1.000
_cell.length_c   1.000
_cell.angle_alpha   90.00
_cell.angle_beta   90.00
_cell.angle_gamma   90.00
#
_symmetry.space_group_name_H-M   'P 1'
#
loop_
_entity.id
_entity.type
_entity.pdbx_description
1 polymer ?
#
loop_
_entity_poly.entity_id
_entity_poly.type
_entity_poly.pdbx_seq_one_letter_code
_entity_poly.pdbx_strand_id
1 'polypeptide(L)'
;MTPVFKNDFWALARENKGYYGWARKVRWQLHRALPRRYWQNCPICGEAVDSIELVQRLFENGLGLHPLLDIAFEAFARAEVRLGLRFVPQKSHEERLTGHLISELEAAIQMSSELFTREAVTRYNEPLHIDFVYSDLSRGGHLEKMTGGDFGLILVVDLPDRPKITRYAAFQSKRLNGSGSTSLNKLQFDTLTKNFGNASTYLFYDCDFSTLGPPMVMRATNFESLRNSKESTESFATNQSGVFDQGLPLSLWLLTELGTAKAGESARDFQSAMEIFTQFDHTNKECSLSRLAMVSIGRKFTVTPDTELGLRVNL
;
A
#
# COMPACT_ATOMS: atom_id res chain seq x y z
N MET A 1 -5.54 4.22 20.36
CA MET A 1 -6.30 4.93 19.30
C MET A 1 -6.70 6.33 19.78
N THR A 2 -6.64 7.34 18.92
CA THR A 2 -7.20 8.68 19.22
C THR A 2 -8.68 8.74 18.85
N PRO A 3 -9.55 9.43 19.62
CA PRO A 3 -10.98 9.53 19.31
C PRO A 3 -11.29 10.13 17.92
N VAL A 4 -10.41 11.01 17.43
CA VAL A 4 -10.54 11.68 16.13
C VAL A 4 -10.46 10.68 14.98
N PHE A 5 -9.51 9.75 14.98
CA PHE A 5 -9.41 8.75 13.92
C PHE A 5 -10.65 7.86 13.86
N LYS A 6 -11.16 7.38 15.02
CA LYS A 6 -12.41 6.60 15.08
C LYS A 6 -13.57 7.41 14.49
N ASN A 7 -13.63 8.73 14.70
CA ASN A 7 -14.69 9.59 14.13
C ASN A 7 -14.56 9.80 12.61
N ASP A 8 -13.38 10.19 12.09
CA ASP A 8 -13.12 10.37 10.65
C ASP A 8 -13.42 9.09 9.87
N PHE A 9 -12.98 7.96 10.43
CA PHE A 9 -13.23 6.62 9.95
C PHE A 9 -14.72 6.27 9.90
N TRP A 10 -15.46 6.52 10.98
CA TRP A 10 -16.90 6.27 11.03
C TRP A 10 -17.72 7.27 10.21
N ALA A 11 -17.19 8.43 9.85
CA ALA A 11 -17.84 9.33 8.90
C ALA A 11 -17.82 8.71 7.50
N LEU A 12 -16.64 8.31 7.01
CA LEU A 12 -16.49 7.64 5.71
C LEU A 12 -17.34 6.35 5.62
N ALA A 13 -17.37 5.55 6.68
CA ALA A 13 -18.16 4.31 6.74
C ALA A 13 -19.67 4.52 6.89
N ARG A 14 -20.14 5.72 7.27
CA ARG A 14 -21.57 6.07 7.38
C ARG A 14 -22.12 6.78 6.15
N GLU A 15 -21.32 7.65 5.52
CA GLU A 15 -21.76 8.43 4.37
C GLU A 15 -21.84 7.62 3.08
N ASN A 16 -20.97 6.60 2.91
CA ASN A 16 -20.93 5.77 1.71
C ASN A 16 -20.84 4.28 2.04
N LYS A 17 -21.42 3.43 1.18
CA LYS A 17 -21.51 1.96 1.37
C LYS A 17 -20.16 1.22 1.27
N GLY A 18 -19.03 1.93 1.14
CA GLY A 18 -17.94 1.45 0.29
C GLY A 18 -16.50 1.50 0.81
N TYR A 19 -16.17 2.07 1.99
CA TYR A 19 -14.84 1.78 2.57
C TYR A 19 -14.67 0.29 2.90
N TYR A 20 -15.77 -0.48 2.97
CA TYR A 20 -15.81 -1.94 3.19
C TYR A 20 -16.65 -2.74 2.18
N GLY A 21 -16.89 -2.19 0.98
CA GLY A 21 -17.54 -2.95 -0.09
C GLY A 21 -16.81 -4.27 -0.44
N TRP A 22 -15.48 -4.27 -0.31
CA TRP A 22 -14.59 -5.42 -0.50
C TRP A 22 -14.66 -6.43 0.66
N ALA A 23 -14.75 -5.98 1.93
CA ALA A 23 -14.78 -6.87 3.10
C ALA A 23 -16.08 -7.70 3.19
N ARG A 24 -17.15 -7.28 2.50
CA ARG A 24 -18.37 -8.08 2.34
C ARG A 24 -18.21 -9.28 1.39
N LYS A 25 -17.11 -9.36 0.62
CA LYS A 25 -16.93 -10.36 -0.43
C LYS A 25 -15.67 -11.22 -0.28
N VAL A 26 -14.55 -10.65 0.16
CA VAL A 26 -13.29 -11.39 0.30
C VAL A 26 -13.31 -12.24 1.58
N ARG A 27 -13.32 -13.56 1.42
CA ARG A 27 -13.22 -14.54 2.52
C ARG A 27 -11.82 -14.49 3.17
N TRP A 28 -11.58 -13.50 4.04
CA TRP A 28 -10.34 -13.40 4.81
C TRP A 28 -10.22 -14.55 5.82
N GLN A 29 -9.49 -15.60 5.44
CA GLN A 29 -9.09 -16.69 6.34
C GLN A 29 -7.88 -16.28 7.20
N LEU A 30 -8.05 -15.27 8.06
CA LEU A 30 -7.15 -15.11 9.21
C LEU A 30 -7.52 -16.14 10.28
N HIS A 31 -7.01 -17.36 10.09
CA HIS A 31 -7.04 -18.39 11.12
C HIS A 31 -6.23 -17.93 12.34
N ARG A 32 -6.91 -17.58 13.45
CA ARG A 32 -6.44 -17.92 14.81
C ARG A 32 -7.52 -17.80 15.89
N ALA A 33 -7.71 -18.92 16.58
CA ALA A 33 -7.86 -19.03 18.04
C ALA A 33 -8.75 -18.01 18.78
N LEU A 34 -10.06 -17.99 18.50
CA LEU A 34 -11.07 -17.54 19.47
C LEU A 34 -11.92 -18.72 19.94
N PRO A 35 -12.19 -18.88 21.26
CA PRO A 35 -13.05 -19.95 21.77
C PRO A 35 -14.49 -19.81 21.27
N ARG A 36 -14.99 -20.82 20.54
CA ARG A 36 -16.37 -20.87 20.05
C ARG A 36 -17.38 -20.96 21.21
N ARG A 37 -18.25 -19.97 21.35
CA ARG A 37 -19.60 -19.93 22.02
C ARG A 37 -20.03 -18.45 22.01
N TYR A 38 -21.03 -17.96 21.30
CA TYR A 38 -22.20 -18.56 20.64
C TYR A 38 -22.15 -18.33 19.11
N TRP A 39 -22.99 -19.01 18.32
CA TRP A 39 -22.87 -19.00 16.84
C TRP A 39 -23.77 -17.98 16.13
N GLN A 40 -23.18 -17.26 15.16
CA GLN A 40 -23.83 -16.53 14.04
C GLN A 40 -22.91 -16.46 12.77
N ASN A 41 -22.34 -17.56 12.24
CA ASN A 41 -21.11 -17.52 11.37
C ASN A 41 -21.11 -18.04 9.86
N CYS A 42 -21.86 -17.49 8.88
CA CYS A 42 -21.85 -17.83 7.41
C CYS A 42 -22.13 -19.31 6.95
N PRO A 43 -23.21 -19.65 6.20
CA PRO A 43 -23.81 -21.02 6.09
C PRO A 43 -23.00 -22.31 5.82
N ILE A 44 -21.77 -22.28 5.32
CA ILE A 44 -20.85 -23.46 5.32
C ILE A 44 -20.27 -23.68 6.74
N CYS A 45 -20.59 -22.75 7.66
CA CYS A 45 -20.38 -22.73 9.11
C CYS A 45 -21.35 -21.80 9.95
N GLY A 46 -22.50 -21.26 9.48
CA GLY A 46 -23.41 -20.40 10.30
C GLY A 46 -24.32 -19.35 9.61
N GLU A 47 -24.40 -18.10 10.14
CA GLU A 47 -25.31 -16.99 9.71
C GLU A 47 -24.63 -15.83 8.92
N ALA A 48 -24.30 -14.66 9.50
CA ALA A 48 -23.66 -13.53 8.79
C ALA A 48 -22.82 -12.65 9.73
N VAL A 49 -21.60 -12.28 9.32
CA VAL A 49 -20.78 -11.26 10.00
C VAL A 49 -21.05 -9.92 9.33
N ASP A 50 -21.52 -8.92 10.08
CA ASP A 50 -21.61 -7.57 9.52
C ASP A 50 -20.19 -7.05 9.26
N SER A 51 -19.96 -6.58 8.03
CA SER A 51 -18.81 -5.75 7.66
C SER A 51 -18.46 -4.68 8.70
N ILE A 52 -19.47 -4.01 9.30
CA ILE A 52 -19.27 -2.99 10.33
C ILE A 52 -18.75 -3.61 11.63
N GLU A 53 -19.21 -4.80 11.99
CA GLU A 53 -18.78 -5.50 13.21
C GLU A 53 -17.39 -6.14 13.05
N LEU A 54 -17.10 -6.76 11.90
CA LEU A 54 -15.74 -7.22 11.55
C LEU A 54 -14.75 -6.07 11.70
N VAL A 55 -15.15 -4.90 11.24
CA VAL A 55 -14.38 -3.67 11.29
C VAL A 55 -14.23 -3.12 12.71
N GLN A 56 -15.31 -3.06 13.50
CA GLN A 56 -15.22 -2.74 14.92
C GLN A 56 -14.22 -3.65 15.61
N ARG A 57 -14.31 -4.97 15.38
CA ARG A 57 -13.38 -5.96 15.93
C ARG A 57 -11.94 -5.77 15.46
N LEU A 58 -11.70 -5.41 14.20
CA LEU A 58 -10.36 -5.09 13.66
C LEU A 58 -9.76 -3.83 14.27
N PHE A 59 -10.57 -2.81 14.59
CA PHE A 59 -10.09 -1.58 15.23
C PHE A 59 -10.04 -1.66 16.76
N GLU A 60 -10.80 -2.56 17.37
CA GLU A 60 -10.83 -2.76 18.82
C GLU A 60 -9.80 -3.80 19.29
N ASN A 61 -9.46 -4.77 18.44
CA ASN A 61 -8.51 -5.85 18.77
C ASN A 61 -7.24 -5.87 17.88
N GLY A 62 -7.13 -4.97 16.90
CA GLY A 62 -6.10 -5.00 15.85
C GLY A 62 -6.39 -6.06 14.77
N LEU A 63 -5.46 -6.22 13.83
CA LEU A 63 -5.46 -7.33 12.86
C LEU A 63 -4.96 -8.63 13.50
N GLY A 64 -4.45 -8.59 14.73
CA GLY A 64 -3.82 -9.72 15.40
C GLY A 64 -2.47 -10.10 14.77
N LEU A 65 -1.86 -9.19 13.99
CA LEU A 65 -0.55 -9.40 13.36
C LEU A 65 0.55 -9.37 14.42
N HIS A 66 0.59 -8.25 15.16
CA HIS A 66 1.58 -7.89 16.18
C HIS A 66 1.27 -6.48 16.66
N PRO A 67 1.36 -6.14 17.95
CA PRO A 67 0.95 -4.81 18.45
C PRO A 67 1.58 -3.62 17.72
N LEU A 68 2.85 -3.70 17.31
CA LEU A 68 3.50 -2.63 16.56
C LEU A 68 3.11 -2.61 15.08
N LEU A 69 2.79 -3.77 14.48
CA LEU A 69 2.24 -3.81 13.13
C LEU A 69 0.78 -3.35 13.08
N ASP A 70 0.00 -3.55 14.15
CA ASP A 70 -1.36 -3.04 14.26
C ASP A 70 -1.35 -1.49 14.35
N ILE A 71 -0.34 -0.87 14.98
CA ILE A 71 -0.12 0.59 14.96
C ILE A 71 0.30 1.06 13.56
N ALA A 72 1.20 0.35 12.88
CA ALA A 72 1.57 0.66 11.50
C ALA A 72 0.36 0.55 10.54
N PHE A 73 -0.51 -0.44 10.75
CA PHE A 73 -1.76 -0.58 10.02
C PHE A 73 -2.70 0.61 10.27
N GLU A 74 -2.90 1.03 11.53
CA GLU A 74 -3.71 2.20 11.86
C GLU A 74 -3.20 3.46 11.14
N ALA A 75 -1.87 3.64 11.07
CA ALA A 75 -1.25 4.74 10.33
C ALA A 75 -1.55 4.67 8.82
N PHE A 76 -1.34 3.52 8.18
CA PHE A 76 -1.59 3.38 6.74
C PHE A 76 -3.09 3.53 6.40
N ALA A 77 -3.98 2.90 7.16
CA ALA A 77 -5.42 3.03 6.97
C ALA A 77 -5.92 4.47 7.19
N ARG A 78 -5.31 5.21 8.14
CA ARG A 78 -5.60 6.64 8.33
C ARG A 78 -5.19 7.48 7.11
N ALA A 79 -4.08 7.16 6.45
CA ALA A 79 -3.69 7.83 5.22
C ALA A 79 -4.69 7.57 4.08
N GLU A 80 -5.13 6.33 3.91
CA GLU A 80 -6.15 5.95 2.93
C GLU A 80 -7.48 6.69 3.14
N VAL A 81 -7.98 6.71 4.38
CA VAL A 81 -9.22 7.41 4.75
C VAL A 81 -9.12 8.91 4.45
N ARG A 82 -7.99 9.54 4.79
CA ARG A 82 -7.79 10.97 4.50
C ARG A 82 -7.67 11.26 3.00
N LEU A 83 -7.01 10.38 2.23
CA LEU A 83 -6.99 10.48 0.77
C LEU A 83 -8.42 10.43 0.19
N GLY A 84 -9.21 9.44 0.61
CA GLY A 84 -10.59 9.24 0.18
C GLY A 84 -11.52 10.40 0.55
N LEU A 85 -11.37 10.99 1.74
CA LEU A 85 -12.19 12.12 2.19
C LEU A 85 -11.77 13.46 1.58
N ARG A 86 -10.47 13.70 1.38
CA ARG A 86 -9.95 15.06 1.07
C ARG A 86 -9.59 15.26 -0.39
N PHE A 87 -8.98 14.25 -1.03
CA PHE A 87 -8.27 14.43 -2.31
C PHE A 87 -8.93 13.70 -3.48
N VAL A 88 -9.50 12.52 -3.26
CA VAL A 88 -10.35 11.83 -4.26
C VAL A 88 -11.50 12.73 -4.76
N PRO A 89 -12.23 13.47 -3.89
CA PRO A 89 -13.29 14.38 -4.33
C PRO A 89 -12.86 15.49 -5.29
N GLN A 90 -11.58 15.85 -5.29
CA GLN A 90 -11.03 16.90 -6.16
C GLN A 90 -10.83 16.43 -7.61
N LYS A 91 -11.11 15.15 -7.92
CA LYS A 91 -10.96 14.54 -9.26
C LYS A 91 -9.57 14.70 -9.90
N SER A 92 -8.54 14.81 -9.04
CA SER A 92 -7.13 14.94 -9.43
C SER A 92 -6.67 13.81 -10.37
N HIS A 93 -5.65 14.09 -11.19
CA HIS A 93 -4.96 13.08 -11.98
C HIS A 93 -4.20 12.08 -11.10
N GLU A 94 -3.94 10.89 -11.63
CA GLU A 94 -3.21 9.78 -11.00
C GLU A 94 -1.98 10.26 -10.23
N GLU A 95 -1.06 10.92 -10.92
CA GLU A 95 0.20 11.48 -10.39
C GLU A 95 -0.01 12.32 -9.12
N ARG A 96 -1.03 13.19 -9.13
CA ARG A 96 -1.35 14.07 -8.01
C ARG A 96 -2.03 13.33 -6.86
N LEU A 97 -2.84 12.31 -7.15
CA LEU A 97 -3.39 11.41 -6.12
C LEU A 97 -2.28 10.60 -5.44
N THR A 98 -1.26 10.17 -6.19
CA THR A 98 -0.06 9.52 -5.66
C THR A 98 0.75 10.45 -4.77
N GLY A 99 0.97 11.70 -5.18
CA GLY A 99 1.60 12.71 -4.32
C GLY A 99 0.85 12.93 -3.00
N HIS A 100 -0.48 13.09 -3.06
CA HIS A 100 -1.32 13.25 -1.87
C HIS A 100 -1.32 12.01 -0.95
N LEU A 101 -1.28 10.80 -1.52
CA LEU A 101 -1.18 9.56 -0.74
C LEU A 101 0.15 9.48 0.01
N ILE A 102 1.25 9.81 -0.65
CA ILE A 102 2.60 9.84 -0.06
C ILE A 102 2.64 10.82 1.12
N SER A 103 2.10 12.03 0.97
CA SER A 103 2.04 13.01 2.06
C SER A 103 1.13 12.60 3.22
N GLU A 104 -0.02 11.95 2.96
CA GLU A 104 -0.88 11.47 4.04
C GLU A 104 -0.31 10.22 4.75
N LEU A 105 0.50 9.39 4.06
CA LEU A 105 1.27 8.30 4.68
C LEU A 105 2.31 8.87 5.66
N GLU A 106 3.13 9.83 5.21
CA GLU A 106 4.10 10.54 6.06
C GLU A 106 3.42 11.12 7.31
N ALA A 107 2.37 11.92 7.12
CA ALA A 107 1.65 12.57 8.21
C ALA A 107 0.99 11.56 9.18
N ALA A 108 0.46 10.44 8.69
CA ALA A 108 -0.18 9.43 9.53
C ALA A 108 0.84 8.56 10.30
N ILE A 109 2.01 8.29 9.70
CA ILE A 109 3.13 7.62 10.36
C ILE A 109 3.69 8.52 11.47
N GLN A 110 3.94 9.80 11.17
CA GLN A 110 4.44 10.78 12.15
C GLN A 110 3.49 10.88 13.37
N MET A 111 2.18 10.96 13.15
CA MET A 111 1.16 10.97 14.22
C MET A 111 1.08 9.67 15.03
N SER A 112 1.67 8.58 14.55
CA SER A 112 1.67 7.27 15.22
C SER A 112 3.01 6.94 15.88
N SER A 113 4.06 7.74 15.63
CA SER A 113 5.44 7.50 16.07
C SER A 113 5.62 7.42 17.59
N GLU A 114 5.02 8.35 18.36
CA GLU A 114 5.08 8.34 19.83
C GLU A 114 4.39 7.12 20.44
N LEU A 115 3.22 6.76 19.91
CA LEU A 115 2.47 5.57 20.31
C LEU A 115 3.28 4.30 20.04
N PHE A 116 3.83 4.19 18.83
CA PHE A 116 4.70 3.08 18.42
C PHE A 116 5.91 2.94 19.36
N THR A 117 6.61 4.05 19.62
CA THR A 117 7.80 4.06 20.49
C THR A 117 7.44 3.66 21.93
N ARG A 118 6.30 4.13 22.46
CA ARG A 118 5.82 3.75 23.80
C ARG A 118 5.52 2.26 23.90
N GLU A 119 4.73 1.71 22.97
CA GLU A 119 4.41 0.27 22.99
C GLU A 119 5.64 -0.60 22.71
N ALA A 120 6.63 -0.10 21.96
CA ALA A 120 7.91 -0.78 21.77
C ALA A 120 8.71 -0.86 23.08
N VAL A 121 8.81 0.23 23.84
CA VAL A 121 9.43 0.24 25.17
C VAL A 121 8.69 -0.72 26.11
N THR A 122 7.36 -0.71 26.12
CA THR A 122 6.55 -1.64 26.94
C THR A 122 6.77 -3.10 26.58
N ARG A 123 7.04 -3.42 25.30
CA ARG A 123 7.17 -4.80 24.81
C ARG A 123 8.60 -5.35 24.84
N TYR A 124 9.59 -4.53 24.51
CA TYR A 124 10.98 -4.95 24.29
C TYR A 124 11.98 -4.27 25.24
N ASN A 125 11.53 -3.32 26.07
CA ASN A 125 12.37 -2.51 26.94
C ASN A 125 13.42 -1.65 26.17
N GLU A 126 13.14 -1.34 24.90
CA GLU A 126 13.95 -0.46 24.06
C GLU A 126 13.08 0.45 23.18
N PRO A 127 13.53 1.67 22.85
CA PRO A 127 12.81 2.57 21.95
C PRO A 127 13.01 2.12 20.49
N LEU A 128 11.93 1.65 19.86
CA LEU A 128 11.88 1.43 18.41
C LEU A 128 11.03 2.50 17.74
N HIS A 129 11.24 2.72 16.45
CA HIS A 129 10.56 3.77 15.68
C HIS A 129 9.84 3.22 14.45
N ILE A 130 8.69 3.82 14.12
CA ILE A 130 8.14 3.78 12.77
C ILE A 130 8.47 5.10 12.11
N ASP A 131 8.99 5.06 10.89
CA ASP A 131 9.55 6.22 10.21
C ASP A 131 9.29 6.20 8.70
N PHE A 132 9.32 7.38 8.09
CA PHE A 132 9.01 7.60 6.67
C PHE A 132 9.99 8.58 6.04
N VAL A 133 10.46 8.26 4.83
CA VAL A 133 11.19 9.22 3.98
C VAL A 133 10.61 9.15 2.57
N TYR A 134 10.53 10.30 1.90
CA TYR A 134 10.24 10.41 0.48
C TYR A 134 11.46 10.97 -0.25
N SER A 135 11.76 10.43 -1.42
CA SER A 135 12.73 11.00 -2.36
C SER A 135 12.07 11.20 -3.72
N ASP A 136 12.13 12.44 -4.20
CA ASP A 136 11.86 12.75 -5.59
C ASP A 136 13.15 12.52 -6.40
N LEU A 137 13.09 11.59 -7.35
CA LEU A 137 14.21 11.19 -8.18
C LEU A 137 14.09 11.79 -9.61
N SER A 138 13.07 12.62 -9.86
CA SER A 138 12.76 13.14 -11.19
C SER A 138 13.72 14.25 -11.63
N ARG A 139 14.88 13.87 -12.18
CA ARG A 139 15.90 14.78 -12.74
C ARG A 139 15.52 15.40 -14.11
N GLY A 140 14.25 15.70 -14.37
CA GLY A 140 13.85 16.56 -15.52
C GLY A 140 12.89 15.99 -16.58
N GLY A 141 12.28 14.81 -16.40
CA GLY A 141 11.06 14.43 -17.16
C GLY A 141 10.95 12.99 -17.67
N HIS A 142 9.69 12.57 -17.90
CA HIS A 142 9.26 11.36 -18.63
C HIS A 142 9.83 9.97 -18.25
N LEU A 143 10.46 9.83 -17.09
CA LEU A 143 10.97 8.54 -16.57
C LEU A 143 9.90 7.41 -16.55
N GLU A 144 8.64 7.75 -16.24
CA GLU A 144 7.50 6.83 -16.16
C GLU A 144 7.27 6.00 -17.45
N LYS A 145 7.67 6.52 -18.61
CA LYS A 145 7.59 5.80 -19.90
C LYS A 145 8.69 4.75 -20.07
N MET A 146 9.83 4.91 -19.40
CA MET A 146 10.98 4.00 -19.46
C MET A 146 10.90 2.92 -18.38
N THR A 147 10.28 3.24 -17.24
CA THR A 147 10.10 2.33 -16.10
C THR A 147 8.80 1.53 -16.16
N GLY A 148 7.74 2.08 -16.76
CA GLY A 148 6.39 1.54 -16.72
C GLY A 148 5.65 1.77 -15.39
N GLY A 149 6.21 2.55 -14.47
CA GLY A 149 5.62 2.84 -13.15
C GLY A 149 5.86 4.28 -12.68
N ASP A 150 4.99 4.75 -11.78
CA ASP A 150 4.94 6.14 -11.32
C ASP A 150 5.74 6.38 -10.03
N PHE A 151 5.84 5.36 -9.16
CA PHE A 151 6.62 5.42 -7.93
C PHE A 151 7.06 4.04 -7.43
N GLY A 152 8.19 4.00 -6.71
CA GLY A 152 8.66 2.85 -5.96
C GLY A 152 8.30 2.96 -4.48
N LEU A 153 8.15 1.82 -3.81
CA LEU A 153 8.02 1.74 -2.36
C LEU A 153 9.01 0.72 -1.81
N ILE A 154 9.76 1.11 -0.77
CA ILE A 154 10.57 0.20 0.05
C ILE A 154 9.90 0.09 1.42
N LEU A 155 9.71 -1.14 1.89
CA LEU A 155 9.28 -1.45 3.25
C LEU A 155 10.37 -2.24 3.97
N VAL A 156 10.81 -1.72 5.11
CA VAL A 156 11.66 -2.44 6.05
C VAL A 156 10.89 -2.75 7.32
N VAL A 157 10.96 -4.00 7.78
CA VAL A 157 10.46 -4.44 9.07
C VAL A 157 11.62 -5.06 9.84
N ASP A 158 12.01 -4.44 10.96
CA ASP A 158 13.17 -4.80 11.77
C ASP A 158 12.76 -4.75 13.25
N LEU A 159 12.01 -5.77 13.69
CA LEU A 159 11.51 -5.91 15.06
C LEU A 159 12.18 -7.10 15.76
N PRO A 160 12.51 -7.03 17.06
CA PRO A 160 13.27 -8.07 17.76
C PRO A 160 12.69 -9.49 17.74
N ASP A 161 11.36 -9.63 17.57
CA ASP A 161 10.66 -10.93 17.61
C ASP A 161 10.43 -11.60 16.24
N ARG A 162 11.09 -11.12 15.18
CA ARG A 162 10.95 -11.65 13.81
C ARG A 162 12.22 -11.47 12.97
N PRO A 163 12.40 -12.23 11.88
CA PRO A 163 13.44 -11.93 10.90
C PRO A 163 13.29 -10.51 10.35
N LYS A 164 14.41 -9.81 10.15
CA LYS A 164 14.44 -8.55 9.42
C LYS A 164 14.01 -8.79 7.97
N ILE A 165 13.11 -7.95 7.47
CA ILE A 165 12.58 -8.00 6.12
C ILE A 165 12.87 -6.66 5.45
N THR A 166 13.52 -6.70 4.28
CA THR A 166 13.60 -5.57 3.35
C THR A 166 12.94 -6.00 2.05
N ARG A 167 11.84 -5.36 1.66
CA ARG A 167 11.18 -5.62 0.37
C ARG A 167 10.81 -4.34 -0.34
N TYR A 168 10.62 -4.46 -1.65
CA TYR A 168 10.21 -3.35 -2.50
C TYR A 168 9.13 -3.74 -3.50
N ALA A 169 8.44 -2.72 -4.00
CA ALA A 169 7.45 -2.82 -5.07
C ALA A 169 7.51 -1.58 -5.96
N ALA A 170 7.27 -1.75 -7.26
CA ALA A 170 7.12 -0.67 -8.23
C ALA A 170 5.65 -0.56 -8.62
N PHE A 171 5.08 0.63 -8.49
CA PHE A 171 3.66 0.88 -8.65
C PHE A 171 3.36 1.69 -9.92
N GLN A 172 2.47 1.17 -10.75
CA GLN A 172 1.72 1.96 -11.73
C GLN A 172 0.35 2.31 -11.15
N SER A 173 0.09 3.59 -10.97
CA SER A 173 -1.17 4.12 -10.46
C SER A 173 -2.17 4.29 -11.60
N LYS A 174 -3.45 4.01 -11.32
CA LYS A 174 -4.57 4.18 -12.26
C LYS A 174 -5.85 4.55 -11.51
N ARG A 175 -6.72 5.37 -12.13
CA ARG A 175 -8.05 5.65 -11.57
C ARG A 175 -9.07 4.58 -11.95
N LEU A 176 -9.95 4.24 -11.01
CA LEU A 176 -11.18 3.50 -11.26
C LEU A 176 -12.33 4.50 -11.44
N ASN A 177 -13.10 4.34 -12.52
CA ASN A 177 -14.32 5.10 -12.77
C ASN A 177 -15.50 4.15 -12.53
N GLY A 178 -16.40 4.48 -11.60
CA GLY A 178 -17.34 3.51 -10.98
C GLY A 178 -18.17 2.64 -11.94
N SER A 179 -18.63 3.19 -13.06
CA SER A 179 -19.40 2.46 -14.08
C SER A 179 -18.59 2.05 -15.32
N GLY A 180 -17.29 2.34 -15.36
CA GLY A 180 -16.46 2.25 -16.55
C GLY A 180 -15.34 1.21 -16.46
N SER A 181 -14.79 0.87 -17.62
CA SER A 181 -13.54 0.14 -17.71
C SER A 181 -12.34 1.07 -17.57
N THR A 182 -11.40 0.74 -16.68
CA THR A 182 -10.08 1.39 -16.61
C THR A 182 -9.15 0.76 -17.65
N SER A 183 -8.68 1.57 -18.59
CA SER A 183 -7.75 1.15 -19.64
C SER A 183 -6.32 1.06 -19.09
N LEU A 184 -5.64 -0.04 -19.41
CA LEU A 184 -4.28 -0.37 -19.01
C LEU A 184 -3.43 -0.51 -20.27
N ASN A 185 -2.48 0.41 -20.47
CA ASN A 185 -1.60 0.41 -21.64
C ASN A 185 -0.63 -0.78 -21.59
N LYS A 186 -0.53 -1.54 -22.69
CA LYS A 186 0.31 -2.74 -22.73
C LYS A 186 1.80 -2.43 -22.66
N LEU A 187 2.25 -1.37 -23.31
CA LEU A 187 3.67 -1.00 -23.28
C LEU A 187 4.11 -0.64 -21.85
N GLN A 188 3.28 0.09 -21.08
CA GLN A 188 3.53 0.33 -19.66
C GLN A 188 3.56 -0.98 -18.85
N PHE A 189 2.58 -1.87 -19.08
CA PHE A 189 2.51 -3.18 -18.41
C PHE A 189 3.75 -4.05 -18.68
N ASP A 190 4.10 -4.22 -19.95
CA ASP A 190 5.23 -5.03 -20.41
C ASP A 190 6.56 -4.45 -19.90
N THR A 191 6.67 -3.12 -19.82
CA THR A 191 7.86 -2.44 -19.29
C THR A 191 7.98 -2.61 -17.78
N LEU A 192 6.89 -2.40 -17.03
CA LEU A 192 6.85 -2.57 -15.57
C LEU A 192 7.16 -4.01 -15.15
N THR A 193 6.54 -4.99 -15.81
CA THR A 193 6.74 -6.42 -15.52
C THR A 193 8.15 -6.88 -15.90
N LYS A 194 8.69 -6.42 -17.04
CA LYS A 194 10.08 -6.70 -17.44
C LYS A 194 11.10 -6.12 -16.46
N ASN A 195 10.92 -4.88 -16.01
CA ASN A 195 11.89 -4.18 -15.18
C ASN A 195 11.85 -4.63 -13.70
N PHE A 196 10.67 -5.00 -13.19
CA PHE A 196 10.46 -5.26 -11.75
C PHE A 196 9.96 -6.66 -11.40
N GLY A 197 9.69 -7.56 -12.35
CA GLY A 197 9.31 -8.95 -12.06
C GLY A 197 8.12 -9.03 -11.08
N ASN A 198 8.25 -9.79 -9.98
CA ASN A 198 7.16 -9.91 -8.98
C ASN A 198 6.95 -8.65 -8.12
N ALA A 199 7.82 -7.64 -8.22
CA ALA A 199 7.64 -6.32 -7.63
C ALA A 199 6.72 -5.40 -8.47
N SER A 200 6.42 -5.77 -9.71
CA SER A 200 5.49 -5.02 -10.57
C SER A 200 4.05 -5.05 -10.01
N THR A 201 3.51 -3.88 -9.72
CA THR A 201 2.27 -3.70 -8.96
C THR A 201 1.43 -2.57 -9.54
N TYR A 202 0.10 -2.68 -9.44
CA TYR A 202 -0.84 -1.61 -9.74
C TYR A 202 -1.48 -1.07 -8.47
N LEU A 203 -1.63 0.26 -8.42
CA LEU A 203 -2.38 0.98 -7.39
C LEU A 203 -3.61 1.64 -8.03
N PHE A 204 -4.79 1.31 -7.52
CA PHE A 204 -6.06 1.75 -8.07
C PHE A 204 -6.77 2.72 -7.13
N TYR A 205 -6.97 3.95 -7.59
CA TYR A 205 -7.74 4.97 -6.87
C TYR A 205 -9.22 4.88 -7.23
N ASP A 206 -10.07 4.51 -6.29
CA ASP A 206 -11.52 4.60 -6.50
C ASP A 206 -11.96 6.06 -6.57
N CYS A 207 -12.36 6.50 -7.76
CA CYS A 207 -12.83 7.86 -8.01
C CYS A 207 -14.36 7.96 -8.12
N ASP A 208 -15.09 6.88 -7.79
CA ASP A 208 -16.53 6.92 -7.65
C ASP A 208 -16.94 7.36 -6.23
N PHE A 209 -17.69 8.45 -6.18
CA PHE A 209 -18.27 9.00 -4.96
C PHE A 209 -19.29 8.08 -4.31
N SER A 210 -19.90 7.15 -5.05
CA SER A 210 -20.90 6.21 -4.51
C SER A 210 -20.28 5.10 -3.66
N THR A 211 -18.97 4.87 -3.81
CA THR A 211 -18.20 3.82 -3.13
C THR A 211 -17.10 4.40 -2.24
N LEU A 212 -16.24 5.30 -2.74
CA LEU A 212 -15.06 5.82 -2.02
C LEU A 212 -14.25 4.71 -1.32
N GLY A 213 -13.93 3.65 -2.07
CA GLY A 213 -13.06 2.57 -1.58
C GLY A 213 -11.64 3.05 -1.28
N PRO A 214 -10.89 2.34 -0.41
CA PRO A 214 -9.47 2.61 -0.21
C PRO A 214 -8.68 2.43 -1.52
N PRO A 215 -7.46 2.97 -1.63
CA PRO A 215 -6.53 2.64 -2.70
C PRO A 215 -6.30 1.12 -2.75
N MET A 216 -6.70 0.48 -3.85
CA MET A 216 -6.64 -0.97 -4.01
C MET A 216 -5.36 -1.38 -4.75
N VAL A 217 -4.66 -2.39 -4.22
CA VAL A 217 -3.41 -2.90 -4.74
C VAL A 217 -3.59 -4.28 -5.36
N MET A 218 -3.01 -4.47 -6.55
CA MET A 218 -2.93 -5.76 -7.25
C MET A 218 -1.55 -5.95 -7.86
N ARG A 219 -0.99 -7.16 -7.80
CA ARG A 219 0.24 -7.50 -8.55
C ARG A 219 -0.06 -7.41 -10.05
N ALA A 220 0.91 -6.96 -10.86
CA ALA A 220 0.72 -6.87 -12.30
C ALA A 220 0.49 -8.26 -12.92
N THR A 221 1.12 -9.31 -12.39
CA THR A 221 0.94 -10.71 -12.85
C THR A 221 -0.52 -11.17 -12.86
N ASN A 222 -1.39 -10.62 -11.99
CA ASN A 222 -2.83 -10.90 -12.02
C ASN A 222 -3.53 -10.47 -13.33
N PHE A 223 -2.91 -9.60 -14.14
CA PHE A 223 -3.45 -9.08 -15.40
C PHE A 223 -2.91 -9.75 -16.66
N GLU A 224 -1.96 -10.70 -16.57
CA GLU A 224 -1.33 -11.35 -17.73
C GLU A 224 -2.34 -11.97 -18.70
N SER A 225 -3.35 -12.67 -18.18
CA SER A 225 -4.42 -13.28 -18.97
C SER A 225 -5.25 -12.24 -19.73
N LEU A 226 -5.55 -11.11 -19.10
CA LEU A 226 -6.26 -9.98 -19.72
C LEU A 226 -5.40 -9.29 -20.78
N ARG A 227 -4.10 -9.08 -20.51
CA ARG A 227 -3.12 -8.52 -21.45
C ARG A 227 -2.98 -9.38 -22.71
N ASN A 228 -2.95 -10.71 -22.55
CA ASN A 228 -2.82 -11.67 -23.66
C ASN A 228 -4.13 -11.88 -24.44
N SER A 229 -5.31 -11.63 -23.84
CA SER A 229 -6.62 -11.90 -24.47
C SER A 229 -6.95 -11.11 -25.75
N LYS A 230 -6.21 -10.03 -26.05
CA LYS A 230 -6.49 -9.10 -27.16
C LYS A 230 -5.22 -8.60 -27.84
N GLU A 231 -4.39 -9.48 -28.39
CA GLU A 231 -3.04 -9.13 -28.89
C GLU A 231 -2.97 -7.85 -29.75
N SER A 232 -3.95 -7.62 -30.64
CA SER A 232 -3.98 -6.48 -31.57
C SER A 232 -4.26 -5.10 -30.99
N THR A 233 -4.67 -4.96 -29.72
CA THR A 233 -4.99 -3.65 -29.11
C THR A 233 -3.80 -3.07 -28.33
N GLU A 234 -3.62 -1.74 -28.35
CA GLU A 234 -2.56 -1.06 -27.56
C GLU A 234 -2.77 -1.12 -26.03
N SER A 235 -4.00 -1.41 -25.61
CA SER A 235 -4.40 -1.53 -24.20
C SER A 235 -5.31 -2.72 -23.97
N PHE A 236 -5.40 -3.11 -22.70
CA PHE A 236 -6.44 -4.00 -22.16
C PHE A 236 -7.21 -3.25 -21.08
N ALA A 237 -8.21 -3.90 -20.46
CA ALA A 237 -9.12 -3.23 -19.53
C ALA A 237 -9.36 -4.04 -18.26
N THR A 238 -9.52 -3.33 -17.14
CA THR A 238 -10.10 -3.84 -15.89
C THR A 238 -11.32 -3.00 -15.50
N ASN A 239 -12.04 -3.35 -14.45
CA ASN A 239 -13.16 -2.58 -13.91
C ASN A 239 -13.14 -2.58 -12.37
N GLN A 240 -13.94 -1.71 -11.75
CA GLN A 240 -13.99 -1.54 -10.30
C GLN A 240 -14.31 -2.87 -9.57
N SER A 241 -15.26 -3.67 -10.07
CA SER A 241 -15.61 -4.95 -9.44
C SER A 241 -14.44 -5.96 -9.47
N GLY A 242 -13.74 -6.11 -10.60
CA GLY A 242 -12.62 -7.04 -10.72
C GLY A 242 -11.44 -6.64 -9.82
N VAL A 243 -11.20 -5.33 -9.65
CA VAL A 243 -10.20 -4.83 -8.71
C VAL A 243 -10.63 -5.02 -7.25
N PHE A 244 -11.91 -4.82 -6.93
CA PHE A 244 -12.41 -5.00 -5.56
C PHE A 244 -12.54 -6.47 -5.14
N ASP A 245 -12.74 -7.38 -6.09
CA ASP A 245 -12.85 -8.82 -5.84
C ASP A 245 -11.47 -9.51 -5.74
N GLN A 246 -10.39 -8.92 -6.29
CA GLN A 246 -9.04 -9.52 -6.34
C GLN A 246 -7.92 -8.71 -5.66
N GLY A 247 -8.09 -7.40 -5.51
CA GLY A 247 -7.12 -6.52 -4.87
C GLY A 247 -7.29 -6.44 -3.36
N LEU A 248 -6.31 -5.84 -2.70
CA LEU A 248 -6.34 -5.53 -1.27
C LEU A 248 -6.15 -4.02 -1.05
N PRO A 249 -6.76 -3.40 -0.02
CA PRO A 249 -6.37 -2.06 0.43
C PRO A 249 -4.85 -2.00 0.64
N LEU A 250 -4.22 -0.89 0.26
CA LEU A 250 -2.79 -0.66 0.41
C LEU A 250 -2.31 -0.90 1.84
N SER A 251 -3.06 -0.44 2.85
CA SER A 251 -2.75 -0.64 4.28
C SER A 251 -2.63 -2.12 4.67
N LEU A 252 -3.53 -2.96 4.16
CA LEU A 252 -3.47 -4.41 4.35
C LEU A 252 -2.34 -5.02 3.52
N TRP A 253 -2.27 -4.70 2.23
CA TRP A 253 -1.29 -5.27 1.31
C TRP A 253 0.16 -5.04 1.77
N LEU A 254 0.47 -3.83 2.26
CA LEU A 254 1.79 -3.48 2.80
C LEU A 254 2.20 -4.40 3.94
N LEU A 255 1.28 -4.82 4.81
CA LEU A 255 1.61 -5.59 6.01
C LEU A 255 1.42 -7.10 5.85
N THR A 256 0.41 -7.53 5.08
CA THR A 256 0.04 -8.95 4.94
C THR A 256 0.55 -9.61 3.68
N GLU A 257 0.99 -8.85 2.68
CA GLU A 257 1.56 -9.39 1.44
C GLU A 257 3.03 -8.98 1.27
N LEU A 258 3.34 -7.66 1.30
CA LEU A 258 4.72 -7.18 1.26
C LEU A 258 5.44 -7.50 2.59
N GLY A 259 4.88 -7.08 3.73
CA GLY A 259 5.44 -7.29 5.07
C GLY A 259 5.60 -8.75 5.51
N THR A 260 5.00 -9.72 4.80
CA THR A 260 5.22 -11.16 5.03
C THR A 260 5.77 -11.90 3.79
N ALA A 261 6.44 -11.20 2.88
CA ALA A 261 7.15 -11.79 1.73
C ALA A 261 6.32 -12.64 0.74
N LYS A 262 5.01 -12.37 0.60
CA LYS A 262 4.14 -12.99 -0.42
C LYS A 262 4.02 -12.16 -1.71
N ALA A 263 4.37 -10.88 -1.65
CA ALA A 263 4.40 -9.96 -2.78
C ALA A 263 5.62 -9.02 -2.71
N GLY A 264 5.84 -8.24 -3.76
CA GLY A 264 7.09 -7.48 -3.93
C GLY A 264 8.28 -8.40 -4.19
N GLU A 265 9.48 -7.82 -4.21
CA GLU A 265 10.75 -8.56 -4.23
C GLU A 265 11.57 -8.29 -2.98
N SER A 266 12.46 -9.21 -2.61
CA SER A 266 13.38 -9.05 -1.46
C SER A 266 14.70 -8.41 -1.87
N ALA A 267 15.18 -7.49 -1.04
CA ALA A 267 16.55 -7.01 -1.08
C ALA A 267 17.34 -7.53 0.13
N ARG A 268 18.67 -7.64 0.01
CA ARG A 268 19.56 -8.06 1.11
C ARG A 268 19.50 -7.08 2.29
N ASP A 269 19.49 -5.78 1.96
CA ASP A 269 19.51 -4.66 2.88
C ASP A 269 18.83 -3.44 2.23
N PHE A 270 18.59 -2.39 3.02
CA PHE A 270 17.92 -1.17 2.57
C PHE A 270 18.68 -0.47 1.42
N GLN A 271 20.02 -0.46 1.47
CA GLN A 271 20.86 0.16 0.45
C GLN A 271 20.72 -0.56 -0.90
N SER A 272 20.69 -1.89 -0.90
CA SER A 272 20.44 -2.71 -2.08
C SER A 272 19.03 -2.47 -2.66
N ALA A 273 18.03 -2.16 -1.82
CA ALA A 273 16.69 -1.79 -2.28
C ALA A 273 16.64 -0.38 -2.88
N MET A 274 17.39 0.58 -2.31
CA MET A 274 17.55 1.92 -2.86
C MET A 274 18.18 1.88 -4.25
N GLU A 275 19.27 1.14 -4.41
CA GLU A 275 20.01 1.00 -5.66
C GLU A 275 19.14 0.54 -6.83
N ILE A 276 18.14 -0.32 -6.60
CA ILE A 276 17.20 -0.79 -7.63
C ILE A 276 16.37 0.37 -8.24
N PHE A 277 16.16 1.45 -7.49
CA PHE A 277 15.44 2.63 -7.96
C PHE A 277 16.35 3.83 -8.29
N THR A 278 17.61 3.84 -7.80
CA THR A 278 18.56 4.95 -7.97
C THR A 278 19.72 4.66 -8.92
N GLN A 279 19.92 3.43 -9.40
CA GLN A 279 21.00 3.12 -10.35
C GLN A 279 20.79 3.80 -11.71
N PHE A 280 21.57 4.85 -11.93
CA PHE A 280 21.84 5.48 -13.22
C PHE A 280 23.07 4.78 -13.86
N ASP A 281 22.87 3.89 -14.83
CA ASP A 281 23.93 3.45 -15.74
C ASP A 281 23.95 4.35 -16.99
N HIS A 282 24.90 5.30 -16.98
CA HIS A 282 25.20 6.22 -18.07
C HIS A 282 25.53 5.54 -19.42
N THR A 283 25.71 4.21 -19.47
CA THR A 283 26.12 3.49 -20.68
C THR A 283 25.05 2.59 -21.31
N ASN A 284 23.99 2.15 -20.60
CA ASN A 284 22.86 1.43 -21.24
C ASN A 284 21.55 1.39 -20.41
N LYS A 285 20.55 2.17 -20.84
CA LYS A 285 19.10 2.03 -20.52
C LYS A 285 18.75 1.92 -19.02
N GLU A 286 18.81 3.06 -18.37
CA GLU A 286 18.43 3.32 -16.98
C GLU A 286 16.93 3.10 -16.70
N CYS A 287 16.61 2.69 -15.47
CA CYS A 287 15.23 2.52 -14.98
C CYS A 287 15.05 3.18 -13.59
N SER A 288 15.33 4.48 -13.50
CA SER A 288 15.01 5.26 -12.29
C SER A 288 13.51 5.60 -12.25
N LEU A 289 12.81 5.16 -11.20
CA LEU A 289 11.44 5.64 -10.94
C LEU A 289 11.50 7.11 -10.52
N SER A 290 10.54 7.91 -10.93
CA SER A 290 10.49 9.34 -10.61
C SER A 290 10.34 9.64 -9.11
N ARG A 291 9.83 8.69 -8.33
CA ARG A 291 9.41 8.87 -6.94
C ARG A 291 9.70 7.62 -6.12
N LEU A 292 10.17 7.79 -4.89
CA LEU A 292 10.46 6.69 -3.98
C LEU A 292 9.94 6.99 -2.57
N ALA A 293 9.00 6.17 -2.10
CA ALA A 293 8.50 6.17 -0.74
C ALA A 293 9.21 5.09 0.09
N MET A 294 9.70 5.44 1.27
CA MET A 294 10.46 4.54 2.14
C MET A 294 9.80 4.48 3.50
N VAL A 295 9.40 3.27 3.91
CA VAL A 295 8.77 2.99 5.20
C VAL A 295 9.67 2.09 6.01
N SER A 296 9.96 2.46 7.25
CA SER A 296 10.67 1.61 8.21
C SER A 296 9.80 1.36 9.43
N ILE A 297 9.73 0.09 9.84
CA ILE A 297 9.02 -0.37 11.03
C ILE A 297 10.05 -1.05 11.95
N GLY A 298 10.49 -0.31 12.97
CA GLY A 298 11.47 -0.74 13.98
C GLY A 298 12.71 0.15 14.05
N ARG A 299 13.13 0.75 12.92
CA ARG A 299 14.32 1.61 12.80
C ARG A 299 13.94 3.01 12.33
N LYS A 300 14.76 4.00 12.70
CA LYS A 300 14.65 5.38 12.20
C LYS A 300 15.60 5.58 11.02
N PHE A 301 15.17 6.27 9.98
CA PHE A 301 16.05 6.66 8.88
C PHE A 301 17.04 7.74 9.34
N THR A 302 18.27 7.65 8.81
CA THR A 302 19.28 8.69 8.94
C THR A 302 19.47 9.36 7.58
N VAL A 303 18.97 10.59 7.45
CA VAL A 303 19.10 11.42 6.25
C VAL A 303 20.26 12.40 6.44
N THR A 304 21.24 12.35 5.54
CA THR A 304 22.42 13.23 5.54
C THR A 304 22.54 13.95 4.20
N PRO A 305 23.03 15.21 4.16
CA PRO A 305 23.41 15.85 2.91
C PRO A 305 24.46 15.02 2.16
N ASP A 306 24.34 14.98 0.83
CA ASP A 306 25.25 14.25 -0.05
C ASP A 306 25.59 15.11 -1.27
N THR A 307 26.87 15.16 -1.65
CA THR A 307 27.34 16.06 -2.70
C THR A 307 26.99 15.61 -4.13
N GLU A 308 26.63 14.34 -4.33
CA GLU A 308 26.32 13.76 -5.66
C GLU A 308 24.83 13.44 -5.79
N LEU A 309 24.21 13.01 -4.69
CA LEU A 309 22.79 12.64 -4.61
C LEU A 309 21.90 13.75 -4.04
N GLY A 310 22.48 14.82 -3.46
CA GLY A 310 21.77 15.87 -2.72
C GLY A 310 21.41 15.44 -1.30
N LEU A 311 20.73 14.30 -1.17
CA LEU A 311 20.40 13.65 0.09
C LEU A 311 20.73 12.16 0.01
N ARG A 312 21.44 11.65 1.03
CA ARG A 312 21.66 10.23 1.26
C ARG A 312 20.80 9.76 2.42
N VAL A 313 20.07 8.68 2.20
CA VAL A 313 19.22 8.02 3.20
C VAL A 313 19.90 6.72 3.60
N ASN A 314 20.01 6.45 4.90
CA ASN A 314 20.53 5.20 5.46
C ASN A 314 19.55 4.67 6.54
N LEU A 315 19.65 3.39 6.89
CA LEU A 315 18.81 2.72 7.90
C LEU A 315 19.60 1.71 8.73
#